data_AF-A0A2T6CY44-F1
#
_entry.id   AF-A0A2T6CY44-F1
#
_cell.length_a   1.000
_cell.length_b   1.000
_cell.length_c   1.000
_cell.angle_alpha   90.00
_cell.angle_beta   90.00
_cell.angle_gamma   90.00
#
_symmetry.space_group_name_H-M   'P 1'
#
loop_
_entity.id
_entity.type
_entity.pdbx_description
1 polymer ?
#
loop_
_entity_poly.entity_id
_entity_poly.type
_entity_poly.pdbx_seq_one_letter_code
_entity_poly.pdbx_strand_id
1 'polypeptide(L)'
;MKRAFLPLLVFSFSLSLNAAPKSPDDLRAALQQACSGKDRTAFDRLICMDGLSESDKTRMGRVFDMVAASPLPIDSITLVLLPAGFETVQIANGKMYEPNIAPLGGLQLNRQSADGNTKSSSMLPYGTLNGEYYLVASKATDLGWKGPKDQQLNFMVMGQGQDKVKIKYRYNVSGVSMERTATDPSIVFLGQYIESLTVTSDSDATDVTLSIREDGKEIYASQPLKGKGTLEYKRP
;
A
#
# COMPACT_ATOMS: atom_id res chain seq x y z
N MET A 1 -30.06 -15.78 64.36
CA MET A 1 -29.88 -14.72 63.34
C MET A 1 -29.13 -15.32 62.16
N LYS A 2 -29.81 -15.38 61.00
CA LYS A 2 -29.24 -15.84 59.72
C LYS A 2 -28.33 -14.73 59.17
N ARG A 3 -27.08 -15.03 58.81
CA ARG A 3 -26.26 -14.20 57.93
C ARG A 3 -25.90 -15.04 56.71
N ALA A 4 -26.58 -14.76 55.61
CA ALA A 4 -26.23 -15.26 54.30
C ALA A 4 -25.02 -14.46 53.79
N PHE A 5 -23.90 -15.14 53.53
CA PHE A 5 -22.83 -14.59 52.71
C PHE A 5 -23.16 -14.95 51.25
N LEU A 6 -23.48 -13.92 50.46
CA LEU A 6 -23.58 -14.03 49.00
C LEU A 6 -22.17 -14.28 48.45
N PRO A 7 -21.92 -15.33 47.65
CA PRO A 7 -20.71 -15.36 46.85
C PRO A 7 -20.83 -14.30 45.76
N LEU A 8 -19.90 -13.34 45.77
CA LEU A 8 -19.70 -12.38 44.69
C LEU A 8 -19.39 -13.18 43.42
N LEU A 9 -20.37 -13.27 42.53
CA LEU A 9 -20.20 -13.81 41.18
C LEU A 9 -19.31 -12.80 40.43
N VAL A 10 -18.00 -13.03 40.47
CA VAL A 10 -17.08 -12.43 39.52
C VAL A 10 -17.47 -13.01 38.17
N PHE A 11 -18.28 -12.27 37.41
CA PHE A 11 -18.40 -12.47 35.98
C PHE A 11 -17.02 -12.12 35.39
N SER A 12 -16.13 -13.11 35.43
CA SER A 12 -15.05 -13.21 34.47
C SER A 12 -15.73 -13.20 33.12
N PHE A 13 -15.74 -12.07 32.43
CA PHE A 13 -15.94 -12.06 31.00
C PHE A 13 -14.80 -12.90 30.42
N SER A 14 -15.03 -14.20 30.29
CA SER A 14 -14.33 -15.04 29.34
C SER A 14 -14.65 -14.42 27.99
N LEU A 15 -13.80 -13.46 27.58
CA LEU A 15 -13.72 -12.98 26.20
C LEU A 15 -13.63 -14.23 25.35
N SER A 16 -14.78 -14.56 24.78
CA SER A 16 -14.95 -15.71 23.90
C SER A 16 -13.92 -15.57 22.79
N LEU A 17 -13.39 -16.69 22.28
CA LEU A 17 -12.67 -16.71 21.01
C LEU A 17 -13.52 -15.92 20.00
N ASN A 18 -13.17 -14.66 19.73
CA ASN A 18 -13.97 -13.83 18.86
C ASN A 18 -13.95 -14.49 17.49
N ALA A 19 -15.13 -14.93 17.04
CA ALA A 19 -15.36 -15.31 15.66
C ALA A 19 -14.85 -14.19 14.74
N ALA A 20 -14.43 -14.54 13.53
CA ALA A 20 -13.94 -13.54 12.60
C ALA A 20 -15.02 -12.48 12.31
N PRO A 21 -14.63 -11.22 12.04
CA PRO A 21 -15.57 -10.13 11.80
C PRO A 21 -16.62 -10.46 10.73
N LYS A 22 -17.89 -10.10 10.98
CA LYS A 22 -19.02 -10.41 10.09
C LYS A 22 -19.47 -9.23 9.22
N SER A 23 -18.88 -8.06 9.43
CA SER A 23 -19.08 -6.86 8.61
C SER A 23 -17.79 -6.04 8.50
N PRO A 24 -17.70 -5.12 7.52
CA PRO A 24 -16.58 -4.18 7.44
C PRO A 24 -16.42 -3.33 8.71
N ASP A 25 -17.52 -2.95 9.36
CA ASP A 25 -17.49 -2.17 10.60
C ASP A 25 -17.00 -2.98 11.80
N ASP A 26 -17.34 -4.27 11.88
CA ASP A 26 -16.78 -5.18 12.89
C ASP A 26 -15.27 -5.31 12.71
N LEU A 27 -14.80 -5.44 11.46
CA LEU A 27 -13.38 -5.53 11.15
C LEU A 27 -12.66 -4.22 11.53
N ARG A 28 -13.24 -3.07 11.18
CA ARG A 28 -12.73 -1.75 11.55
C ARG A 28 -12.61 -1.61 13.07
N ALA A 29 -13.65 -1.99 13.81
CA ALA A 29 -13.67 -1.91 15.27
C ALA A 29 -12.63 -2.84 15.91
N ALA A 30 -12.53 -4.09 15.43
CA ALA A 30 -11.55 -5.05 15.90
C ALA A 30 -10.11 -4.59 15.63
N LEU A 31 -9.87 -4.01 14.45
CA LEU A 31 -8.57 -3.44 14.10
C LEU A 31 -8.21 -2.25 14.99
N GLN A 32 -9.16 -1.33 15.20
CA GLN A 32 -8.97 -0.18 16.10
C GLN A 32 -8.61 -0.66 17.51
N GLN A 33 -9.33 -1.65 18.03
CA GLN A 33 -9.06 -2.22 19.34
C GLN A 33 -7.67 -2.87 19.42
N ALA A 34 -7.30 -3.68 18.43
CA ALA A 34 -5.99 -4.32 18.37
C ALA A 34 -4.85 -3.29 18.32
N CYS A 35 -5.00 -2.25 17.51
CA CYS A 35 -4.02 -1.16 17.40
C CYS A 35 -3.92 -0.34 18.69
N SER A 36 -5.05 0.10 19.26
CA SER A 36 -5.08 0.88 20.50
C SER A 36 -4.55 0.09 21.71
N GLY A 37 -4.83 -1.20 21.78
CA GLY A 37 -4.30 -2.11 22.80
C GLY A 37 -2.86 -2.58 22.55
N LYS A 38 -2.26 -2.25 21.39
CA LYS A 38 -0.99 -2.80 20.90
C LYS A 38 -0.98 -4.34 20.96
N ASP A 39 -2.12 -4.97 20.71
CA ASP A 39 -2.30 -6.41 20.76
C ASP A 39 -1.99 -7.03 19.41
N ARG A 40 -0.75 -7.50 19.27
CA ARG A 40 -0.28 -8.22 18.08
C ARG A 40 -1.11 -9.47 17.78
N THR A 41 -1.51 -10.22 18.82
CA THR A 41 -2.23 -11.48 18.63
C THR A 41 -3.63 -11.21 18.09
N ALA A 42 -4.30 -10.18 18.61
CA ALA A 42 -5.58 -9.75 18.06
C ALA A 42 -5.44 -9.23 16.63
N PHE A 43 -4.38 -8.47 16.32
CA PHE A 43 -4.13 -7.96 14.96
C PHE A 43 -3.89 -9.09 13.96
N ASP A 44 -3.01 -10.04 14.28
CA ASP A 44 -2.63 -11.12 13.36
C ASP A 44 -3.83 -12.01 12.99
N ARG A 45 -4.81 -12.15 13.88
CA ARG A 45 -6.07 -12.86 13.61
C ARG A 45 -6.98 -12.17 12.60
N LEU A 46 -6.79 -10.87 12.35
CA LEU A 46 -7.57 -10.14 11.36
C LEU A 46 -7.03 -10.33 9.94
N ILE A 47 -5.82 -10.88 9.78
CA ILE A 47 -5.20 -11.10 8.47
C ILE A 47 -5.71 -12.41 7.88
N CYS A 48 -6.15 -12.38 6.63
CA CYS A 48 -6.48 -13.60 5.91
C CYS A 48 -5.21 -14.42 5.66
N MET A 49 -5.04 -15.53 6.37
CA MET A 49 -3.89 -16.43 6.19
C MET A 49 -4.16 -17.58 5.21
N ASP A 50 -5.40 -17.68 4.70
CA ASP A 50 -5.80 -18.74 3.77
C ASP A 50 -5.01 -18.63 2.45
N GLY A 51 -4.64 -19.79 1.91
CA GLY A 51 -3.88 -19.89 0.66
C GLY A 51 -2.43 -19.38 0.69
N LEU A 52 -1.92 -18.95 1.85
CA LEU A 52 -0.55 -18.44 2.00
C LEU A 52 0.46 -19.57 2.26
N SER A 53 1.66 -19.44 1.67
CA SER A 53 2.82 -20.26 2.04
C SER A 53 3.35 -19.87 3.43
N GLU A 54 4.15 -20.72 4.07
CA GLU A 54 4.78 -20.39 5.36
C GLU A 54 5.69 -19.15 5.28
N SER A 55 6.35 -18.96 4.13
CA SER A 55 7.15 -17.76 3.89
C SER A 55 6.30 -16.50 3.78
N ASP A 56 5.11 -16.59 3.17
CA ASP A 56 4.15 -15.49 3.11
C ASP A 56 3.57 -15.19 4.48
N LYS A 57 3.18 -16.20 5.26
CA LYS A 57 2.69 -16.01 6.65
C LYS A 57 3.73 -15.30 7.51
N THR A 58 5.00 -15.70 7.40
CA THR A 58 6.12 -15.05 8.10
C THR A 58 6.28 -13.58 7.69
N ARG A 59 6.13 -13.28 6.40
CA ARG A 59 6.17 -11.90 5.88
C ARG A 59 4.98 -11.08 6.40
N MET A 60 3.77 -11.64 6.34
CA MET A 60 2.55 -10.98 6.81
C MET A 60 2.55 -10.74 8.32
N GLY A 61 3.19 -11.61 9.11
CA GLY A 61 3.36 -11.40 10.54
C GLY A 61 4.14 -10.12 10.90
N ARG A 62 4.86 -9.49 9.96
CA ARG A 62 5.58 -8.21 10.18
C ARG A 62 4.70 -6.97 9.98
N VAL A 63 3.47 -7.12 9.48
CA VAL A 63 2.59 -5.97 9.20
C VAL A 63 2.23 -5.22 10.48
N PHE A 64 1.99 -5.93 11.58
CA PHE A 64 1.77 -5.28 12.87
C PHE A 64 2.98 -4.42 13.29
N ASP A 65 4.19 -4.96 13.14
CA ASP A 65 5.42 -4.24 13.48
C ASP A 65 5.55 -2.96 12.64
N MET A 66 5.17 -2.99 11.35
CA MET A 66 5.14 -1.80 10.50
C MET A 66 4.10 -0.77 10.95
N VAL A 67 2.90 -1.22 11.34
CA VAL A 67 1.83 -0.35 11.86
C VAL A 67 2.26 0.30 13.18
N ALA A 68 2.93 -0.45 14.05
CA ALA A 68 3.38 -0.04 15.37
C ALA A 68 4.67 0.79 15.35
N ALA A 69 5.52 0.65 14.33
CA ALA A 69 6.77 1.39 14.19
C ALA A 69 6.57 2.88 13.85
N SER A 70 5.35 3.29 13.46
CA SER A 70 5.07 4.69 13.19
C SER A 70 5.22 5.54 14.46
N PRO A 71 5.96 6.66 14.43
CA PRO A 71 6.10 7.55 15.58
C PRO A 71 4.82 8.35 15.88
N LEU A 72 3.86 8.37 14.96
CA LEU A 72 2.58 9.05 15.13
C LEU A 72 1.52 8.07 15.64
N PRO A 73 0.80 8.41 16.73
CA PRO A 73 -0.28 7.57 17.21
C PRO A 73 -1.41 7.50 16.19
N ILE A 74 -2.12 6.37 16.19
CA ILE A 74 -3.35 6.20 15.42
C ILE A 74 -4.45 6.98 16.13
N ASP A 75 -4.97 7.99 15.44
CA ASP A 75 -6.10 8.81 15.89
C ASP A 75 -7.42 8.08 15.59
N SER A 76 -7.57 7.61 14.35
CA SER A 76 -8.80 6.96 13.90
C SER A 76 -8.55 5.95 12.77
N ILE A 77 -9.41 4.94 12.70
CA ILE A 77 -9.48 4.02 11.57
C ILE A 77 -10.85 4.15 10.91
N THR A 78 -10.85 4.42 9.60
CA THR A 78 -12.06 4.68 8.80
C THR A 78 -12.14 3.72 7.62
N LEU A 79 -13.37 3.40 7.21
CA LEU A 79 -13.61 2.63 5.99
C LEU A 79 -13.57 3.58 4.78
N VAL A 80 -12.85 3.19 3.74
CA VAL A 80 -12.74 3.94 2.49
C VAL A 80 -12.95 3.01 1.30
N LEU A 81 -13.41 3.57 0.19
CA LEU A 81 -13.41 2.86 -1.09
C LEU A 81 -11.97 2.65 -1.56
N LEU A 82 -11.75 1.60 -2.37
CA LEU A 82 -10.47 1.47 -3.05
C LEU A 82 -10.29 2.68 -3.99
N PRO A 83 -9.10 3.31 -4.00
CA PRO A 83 -8.84 4.42 -4.89
C PRO A 83 -8.93 3.98 -6.35
N ALA A 84 -9.28 4.91 -7.23
CA ALA A 84 -9.25 4.65 -8.67
C ALA A 84 -7.84 4.24 -9.09
N GLY A 85 -7.72 3.15 -9.85
CA GLY A 85 -6.42 2.61 -10.25
C GLY A 85 -5.68 1.86 -9.14
N PHE A 86 -6.35 1.44 -8.06
CA PHE A 86 -5.74 0.62 -7.01
C PHE A 86 -5.04 -0.61 -7.59
N GLU A 87 -3.71 -0.65 -7.44
CA GLU A 87 -2.91 -1.76 -7.95
C GLU A 87 -2.92 -2.93 -6.98
N THR A 88 -3.41 -4.06 -7.45
CA THR A 88 -3.43 -5.30 -6.68
C THR A 88 -2.19 -6.15 -6.89
N VAL A 89 -1.50 -5.97 -8.01
CA VAL A 89 -0.32 -6.74 -8.39
C VAL A 89 0.93 -5.88 -8.25
N GLN A 90 1.86 -6.34 -7.44
CA GLN A 90 3.20 -5.75 -7.34
C GLN A 90 4.23 -6.79 -7.77
N ILE A 91 5.26 -6.39 -8.50
CA ILE A 91 6.39 -7.26 -8.84
C ILE A 91 7.65 -6.64 -8.24
N ALA A 92 8.43 -7.44 -7.53
CA ALA A 92 9.74 -7.04 -7.03
C ALA A 92 10.61 -8.26 -6.71
N ASN A 93 11.90 -8.17 -7.04
CA ASN A 93 12.94 -9.13 -6.70
C ASN A 93 12.60 -10.57 -7.13
N GLY A 94 12.17 -10.73 -8.38
CA GLY A 94 11.83 -12.02 -8.98
C GLY A 94 10.50 -12.59 -8.51
N LYS A 95 9.69 -11.83 -7.77
CA LYS A 95 8.41 -12.29 -7.21
C LYS A 95 7.28 -11.38 -7.62
N MET A 96 6.16 -12.00 -7.98
CA MET A 96 4.88 -11.34 -8.13
C MET A 96 4.10 -11.50 -6.84
N TYR A 97 3.50 -10.40 -6.38
CA TYR A 97 2.76 -10.28 -5.15
C TYR A 97 1.33 -9.90 -5.48
N GLU A 98 0.40 -10.75 -5.09
CA GLU A 98 -1.03 -10.58 -5.40
C GLU A 98 -1.85 -10.73 -4.12
N PRO A 99 -3.08 -10.19 -4.07
CA PRO A 99 -3.98 -10.39 -2.95
C PRO A 99 -4.35 -11.86 -2.83
N ASN A 100 -4.35 -12.42 -1.62
CA ASN A 100 -4.85 -13.79 -1.42
C ASN A 100 -6.39 -13.88 -1.48
N ILE A 101 -7.07 -12.76 -1.23
CA ILE A 101 -8.51 -12.58 -1.44
C ILE A 101 -8.75 -11.25 -2.18
N ALA A 102 -9.84 -11.16 -2.93
CA ALA A 102 -10.17 -9.95 -3.68
C ALA A 102 -10.43 -8.76 -2.72
N PRO A 103 -9.72 -7.63 -2.88
CA PRO A 103 -9.98 -6.43 -2.09
C PRO A 103 -11.36 -5.84 -2.41
N LEU A 104 -12.11 -5.46 -1.38
CA LEU A 104 -13.41 -4.80 -1.48
C LEU A 104 -13.37 -3.32 -1.09
N GLY A 105 -12.42 -2.95 -0.23
CA GLY A 105 -12.26 -1.61 0.32
C GLY A 105 -10.95 -1.47 1.07
N GLY A 106 -10.76 -0.30 1.68
CA GLY A 106 -9.62 0.00 2.54
C GLY A 106 -10.04 0.36 3.95
N LEU A 107 -9.18 0.03 4.90
CA LEU A 107 -9.17 0.61 6.24
C LEU A 107 -8.06 1.67 6.27
N GLN A 108 -8.45 2.93 6.28
CA GLN A 108 -7.51 4.05 6.36
C GLN A 108 -7.19 4.32 7.83
N LEU A 109 -5.93 4.12 8.18
CA LEU A 109 -5.36 4.40 9.50
C LEU A 109 -4.86 5.85 9.48
N ASN A 110 -5.65 6.74 10.06
CA ASN A 110 -5.31 8.15 10.22
C ASN A 110 -4.47 8.34 11.48
N ARG A 111 -3.36 9.04 11.34
CA ARG A 111 -2.41 9.31 12.41
C ARG A 111 -2.20 10.80 12.54
N GLN A 112 -2.05 11.24 13.78
CA GLN A 112 -1.85 12.64 14.10
C GLN A 112 -0.90 12.79 15.28
N SER A 113 0.02 13.75 15.22
CA SER A 113 0.85 14.12 16.36
C SER A 113 0.00 14.73 17.48
N ALA A 114 0.47 14.66 18.72
CA ALA A 114 -0.26 15.18 19.88
C ALA A 114 -0.55 16.69 19.79
N ASP A 115 0.31 17.46 19.11
CA ASP A 115 0.14 18.90 18.85
C ASP A 115 -0.76 19.19 17.64
N GLY A 116 -1.21 18.17 16.92
CA GLY A 116 -2.07 18.26 15.76
C GLY A 116 -1.41 18.68 14.45
N ASN A 117 -0.13 19.07 14.47
CA ASN A 117 0.58 19.69 13.34
C ASN A 117 1.00 18.70 12.26
N THR A 118 1.28 17.45 12.64
CA THR A 118 1.72 16.40 11.72
C THR A 118 0.60 15.38 11.54
N LYS A 119 0.23 15.12 10.30
CA LYS A 119 -0.76 14.10 9.92
C LYS A 119 -0.17 13.13 8.93
N SER A 120 -0.54 11.86 9.05
CA SER A 120 -0.26 10.87 8.03
C SER A 120 -1.41 9.89 7.93
N SER A 121 -1.52 9.22 6.78
CA SER A 121 -2.47 8.12 6.64
C SER A 121 -1.83 6.96 5.90
N SER A 122 -2.27 5.76 6.22
CA SER A 122 -1.91 4.53 5.51
C SER A 122 -3.17 3.70 5.32
N MET A 123 -3.26 2.94 4.24
CA MET A 123 -4.42 2.08 3.99
C MET A 123 -4.03 0.61 4.08
N LEU A 124 -4.84 -0.18 4.77
CA LEU A 124 -4.81 -1.64 4.72
C LEU A 124 -6.02 -2.14 3.93
N PRO A 125 -5.85 -2.82 2.80
CA PRO A 125 -6.97 -3.37 2.05
C PRO A 125 -7.68 -4.48 2.85
N TYR A 126 -8.99 -4.57 2.71
CA TYR A 126 -9.79 -5.66 3.28
C TYR A 126 -10.63 -6.35 2.20
N GLY A 127 -11.02 -7.59 2.46
CA GLY A 127 -11.85 -8.41 1.58
C GLY A 127 -12.74 -9.35 2.37
N THR A 128 -13.43 -10.24 1.67
CA THR A 128 -14.27 -11.27 2.29
C THR A 128 -13.87 -12.68 1.87
N LEU A 129 -13.97 -13.61 2.82
CA LEU A 129 -13.84 -15.04 2.59
C LEU A 129 -14.94 -15.73 3.40
N ASN A 130 -15.79 -16.54 2.75
CA ASN A 130 -16.86 -17.31 3.39
C ASN A 130 -17.81 -16.48 4.28
N GLY A 131 -18.10 -15.23 3.89
CA GLY A 131 -18.99 -14.33 4.64
C GLY A 131 -18.35 -13.68 5.88
N GLU A 132 -17.03 -13.78 6.01
CA GLU A 132 -16.24 -13.13 7.05
C GLU A 132 -15.31 -12.09 6.42
N TYR A 133 -14.91 -11.10 7.20
CA TYR A 133 -14.12 -9.96 6.75
C TYR A 133 -12.72 -10.00 7.35
N TYR A 134 -11.73 -9.81 6.48
CA TYR A 134 -10.32 -9.91 6.82
C TYR A 134 -9.52 -8.80 6.17
N LEU A 135 -8.40 -8.44 6.79
CA LEU A 135 -7.31 -7.75 6.11
C LEU A 135 -6.76 -8.66 5.02
N VAL A 136 -6.64 -8.10 3.82
CA VAL A 136 -6.08 -8.78 2.65
C VAL A 136 -4.59 -9.01 2.92
N ALA A 137 -4.15 -10.25 2.70
CA ALA A 137 -2.73 -10.58 2.69
C ALA A 137 -2.18 -10.61 1.27
N SER A 138 -0.86 -10.57 1.17
CA SER A 138 -0.15 -10.76 -0.10
C SER A 138 0.35 -12.20 -0.19
N LYS A 139 0.02 -12.87 -1.29
CA LYS A 139 0.64 -14.12 -1.72
C LYS A 139 1.79 -13.81 -2.67
N ALA A 140 2.93 -14.48 -2.49
CA ALA A 140 4.06 -14.37 -3.41
C ALA A 140 4.12 -15.55 -4.36
N THR A 141 4.33 -15.27 -5.64
CA THR A 141 4.63 -16.24 -6.69
C THR A 141 6.03 -15.95 -7.22
N ASP A 142 6.89 -16.96 -7.21
CA ASP A 142 8.22 -16.86 -7.83
C ASP A 142 8.08 -16.83 -9.36
N LEU A 143 8.70 -15.85 -10.00
CA LEU A 143 8.69 -15.68 -11.46
C LEU A 143 9.82 -16.47 -12.15
N GLY A 144 10.68 -17.15 -11.39
CA GLY A 144 11.83 -17.86 -11.93
C GLY A 144 12.86 -16.92 -12.57
N TRP A 145 12.86 -15.64 -12.17
CA TRP A 145 13.70 -14.62 -12.77
C TRP A 145 15.19 -14.86 -12.46
N LYS A 146 16.01 -14.93 -13.52
CA LYS A 146 17.47 -15.20 -13.43
C LYS A 146 18.35 -14.08 -13.94
N GLY A 147 17.77 -12.98 -14.44
CA GLY A 147 18.55 -11.85 -14.94
C GLY A 147 18.95 -10.88 -13.82
N PRO A 148 19.29 -9.62 -14.17
CA PRO A 148 19.72 -8.62 -13.21
C PRO A 148 18.69 -8.39 -12.09
N LYS A 149 19.17 -8.01 -10.90
CA LYS A 149 18.30 -7.62 -9.79
C LYS A 149 17.52 -6.36 -10.15
N ASP A 150 16.32 -6.25 -9.59
CA ASP A 150 15.59 -4.99 -9.64
C ASP A 150 16.38 -3.92 -8.86
N GLN A 151 16.42 -2.72 -9.42
CA GLN A 151 17.10 -1.54 -8.90
C GLN A 151 16.11 -0.39 -8.73
N GLN A 152 16.55 0.66 -8.04
CA GLN A 152 15.74 1.86 -7.90
C GLN A 152 15.68 2.60 -9.24
N LEU A 153 14.47 2.73 -9.76
CA LEU A 153 14.14 3.56 -10.92
C LEU A 153 13.43 4.82 -10.44
N ASN A 154 13.70 5.92 -11.11
CA ASN A 154 13.04 7.19 -10.82
C ASN A 154 12.86 7.99 -12.10
N PHE A 155 11.74 8.71 -12.18
CA PHE A 155 11.62 9.85 -13.08
C PHE A 155 11.08 11.04 -12.30
N MET A 156 11.36 12.23 -12.79
CA MET A 156 10.91 13.47 -12.22
C MET A 156 10.57 14.47 -13.33
N VAL A 157 9.34 14.97 -13.30
CA VAL A 157 8.88 16.12 -14.08
C VAL A 157 8.98 17.35 -13.20
N MET A 158 9.73 18.35 -13.66
CA MET A 158 9.97 19.60 -12.94
C MET A 158 9.46 20.78 -13.75
N GLY A 159 8.97 21.81 -13.08
CA GLY A 159 8.71 23.12 -13.67
C GLY A 159 7.26 23.59 -13.56
N GLN A 160 6.94 24.66 -14.28
CA GLN A 160 5.63 25.29 -14.21
C GLN A 160 4.56 24.39 -14.84
N GLY A 161 3.55 24.03 -14.04
CA GLY A 161 2.44 23.20 -14.50
C GLY A 161 2.69 21.69 -14.45
N GLN A 162 3.77 21.25 -13.78
CA GLN A 162 4.10 19.83 -13.62
C GLN A 162 2.94 19.01 -13.02
N ASP A 163 2.16 19.55 -12.08
CA ASP A 163 1.07 18.81 -11.42
C ASP A 163 -0.17 18.64 -12.33
N LYS A 164 -0.14 19.24 -13.53
CA LYS A 164 -1.24 19.18 -14.50
C LYS A 164 -0.93 18.32 -15.72
N VAL A 165 0.29 17.78 -15.81
CA VAL A 165 0.68 16.92 -16.92
C VAL A 165 0.15 15.50 -16.72
N LYS A 166 -0.08 14.79 -17.82
CA LYS A 166 -0.42 13.36 -17.82
C LYS A 166 0.85 12.57 -18.13
N ILE A 167 1.21 11.64 -17.25
CA ILE A 167 2.42 10.83 -17.41
C ILE A 167 2.04 9.37 -17.57
N LYS A 168 2.48 8.75 -18.67
CA LYS A 168 2.39 7.30 -18.87
C LYS A 168 3.78 6.72 -19.05
N TYR A 169 4.07 5.61 -18.41
CA TYR A 169 5.37 4.97 -18.47
C TYR A 169 5.26 3.46 -18.56
N ARG A 170 6.22 2.87 -19.25
CA ARG A 170 6.42 1.42 -19.33
C ARG A 170 7.81 1.09 -18.83
N TYR A 171 7.92 0.03 -18.05
CA TYR A 171 9.18 -0.39 -17.45
C TYR A 171 9.23 -1.92 -17.33
N ASN A 172 10.43 -2.46 -17.29
CA ASN A 172 10.62 -3.87 -17.00
C ASN A 172 10.90 -4.06 -15.50
N VAL A 173 10.30 -5.07 -14.89
CA VAL A 173 10.57 -5.48 -13.52
C VAL A 173 10.57 -7.01 -13.46
N SER A 174 11.69 -7.59 -13.00
CA SER A 174 11.85 -9.04 -12.94
C SER A 174 11.48 -9.80 -14.24
N GLY A 175 11.75 -9.22 -15.41
CA GLY A 175 11.44 -9.82 -16.71
C GLY A 175 10.01 -9.57 -17.22
N VAL A 176 9.19 -8.84 -16.47
CA VAL A 176 7.81 -8.50 -16.83
C VAL A 176 7.73 -7.02 -17.23
N SER A 177 7.18 -6.73 -18.42
CA SER A 177 6.89 -5.36 -18.84
C SER A 177 5.58 -4.88 -18.24
N MET A 178 5.66 -3.76 -17.52
CA MET A 178 4.56 -3.13 -16.80
C MET A 178 4.26 -1.77 -17.41
N GLU A 179 2.99 -1.44 -17.60
CA GLU A 179 2.54 -0.11 -18.04
C GLU A 179 1.70 0.55 -16.96
N ARG A 180 1.95 1.85 -16.73
CA ARG A 180 1.35 2.63 -15.64
C ARG A 180 1.11 4.08 -16.04
N THR A 181 0.19 4.71 -15.31
CA THR A 181 -0.04 6.16 -15.34
C THR A 181 0.41 6.72 -14.00
N ALA A 182 1.26 7.74 -14.02
CA ALA A 182 1.74 8.36 -12.78
C ALA A 182 0.63 9.20 -12.14
N THR A 183 0.50 9.12 -10.82
CA THR A 183 -0.35 10.02 -10.02
C THR A 183 0.38 11.29 -9.61
N ASP A 184 1.71 11.26 -9.65
CA ASP A 184 2.59 12.32 -9.18
C ASP A 184 3.64 12.65 -10.25
N PRO A 185 4.12 13.90 -10.30
CA PRO A 185 5.16 14.31 -11.26
C PRO A 185 6.52 13.66 -10.98
N SER A 186 6.72 13.08 -9.79
CA SER A 186 7.94 12.39 -9.40
C SER A 186 7.61 11.06 -8.73
N ILE A 187 8.17 9.95 -9.24
CA ILE A 187 7.94 8.62 -8.68
C ILE A 187 9.27 7.87 -8.55
N VAL A 188 9.43 7.14 -7.45
CA VAL A 188 10.50 6.18 -7.22
C VAL A 188 9.89 4.79 -7.11
N PHE A 189 10.44 3.81 -7.83
CA PHE A 189 9.93 2.44 -7.86
C PHE A 189 11.04 1.43 -8.15
N LEU A 190 10.75 0.13 -7.99
CA LEU A 190 11.70 -0.94 -8.31
C LEU A 190 11.44 -1.49 -9.72
N GLY A 191 12.52 -1.74 -10.44
CA GLY A 191 12.51 -2.41 -11.74
C GLY A 191 13.92 -2.53 -12.30
N GLN A 192 14.04 -3.04 -13.51
CA GLN A 192 15.33 -3.18 -14.19
C GLN A 192 15.68 -1.93 -14.98
N TYR A 193 14.72 -1.43 -15.74
CA TYR A 193 14.88 -0.24 -16.56
C TYR A 193 13.52 0.33 -16.96
N ILE A 194 13.49 1.62 -17.31
CA ILE A 194 12.33 2.24 -17.97
C ILE A 194 12.46 1.98 -19.48
N GLU A 195 11.41 1.41 -20.07
CA GLU A 195 11.33 1.13 -21.51
C GLU A 195 10.89 2.37 -22.28
N SER A 196 9.88 3.06 -21.78
CA SER A 196 9.37 4.29 -22.39
C SER A 196 8.63 5.15 -21.37
N LEU A 197 8.56 6.45 -21.63
CA LEU A 197 7.81 7.40 -20.82
C LEU A 197 7.30 8.54 -21.69
N THR A 198 6.05 8.95 -21.46
CA THR A 198 5.43 10.10 -22.11
C THR A 198 4.91 11.08 -21.07
N VAL A 199 5.19 12.36 -21.27
CA VAL A 199 4.67 13.47 -20.47
C VAL A 199 3.87 14.37 -21.39
N THR A 200 2.56 14.46 -21.20
CA THR A 200 1.66 15.23 -22.08
C THR A 200 1.05 16.39 -21.32
N SER A 201 1.11 17.59 -21.92
CA SER A 201 0.41 18.78 -21.45
C SER A 201 -0.62 19.26 -22.45
N ASP A 202 -1.80 19.60 -21.93
CA ASP A 202 -2.89 20.26 -22.66
C ASP A 202 -2.98 21.78 -22.32
N SER A 203 -1.97 22.34 -21.65
CA SER A 203 -1.94 23.73 -21.16
C SER A 203 -0.88 24.59 -21.86
N ASP A 204 -1.26 25.79 -22.32
CA ASP A 204 -0.33 26.76 -22.92
C ASP A 204 0.65 27.36 -21.90
N ALA A 205 0.32 27.30 -20.61
CA ALA A 205 1.14 27.83 -19.51
C ALA A 205 2.19 26.83 -18.98
N THR A 206 2.37 25.68 -19.63
CA THR A 206 3.33 24.65 -19.22
C THR A 206 4.75 25.06 -19.60
N ASP A 207 5.69 24.86 -18.69
CA ASP A 207 7.14 24.89 -18.95
C ASP A 207 7.78 23.84 -18.05
N VAL A 208 7.99 22.63 -18.59
CA VAL A 208 8.44 21.48 -17.81
C VAL A 208 9.58 20.71 -18.47
N THR A 209 10.42 20.09 -17.64
CA THR A 209 11.45 19.14 -18.07
C THR A 209 11.21 17.77 -17.45
N LEU A 210 11.74 16.73 -18.09
CA LEU A 210 11.73 15.35 -17.61
C LEU A 210 13.17 14.89 -17.36
N SER A 211 13.44 14.33 -16.18
CA SER A 211 14.67 13.59 -15.87
C SER A 211 14.34 12.14 -15.53
N ILE A 212 15.17 11.20 -15.97
CA ILE A 212 15.06 9.77 -15.67
C ILE A 212 16.37 9.28 -15.07
N ARG A 213 16.27 8.52 -13.98
CA ARG A 213 17.39 7.93 -13.25
C ARG A 213 17.22 6.43 -13.07
N GLU A 214 18.32 5.70 -13.26
CA GLU A 214 18.44 4.27 -12.97
C GLU A 214 19.63 4.08 -12.01
N ASP A 215 19.38 3.45 -10.85
CA ASP A 215 20.39 3.25 -9.80
C ASP A 215 21.10 4.55 -9.37
N GLY A 216 20.30 5.61 -9.23
CA GLY A 216 20.77 6.94 -8.83
C GLY A 216 21.51 7.73 -9.93
N LYS A 217 21.75 7.14 -11.11
CA LYS A 217 22.42 7.82 -12.24
C LYS A 217 21.39 8.37 -13.21
N GLU A 218 21.53 9.63 -13.61
CA GLU A 218 20.71 10.23 -14.66
C GLU A 218 21.07 9.63 -16.02
N ILE A 219 20.07 9.03 -16.68
CA ILE A 219 20.23 8.40 -18.00
C ILE A 219 19.56 9.23 -19.11
N TYR A 220 18.71 10.17 -18.75
CA TYR A 220 17.99 11.02 -19.68
C TYR A 220 17.56 12.32 -19.00
N ALA A 221 17.71 13.42 -19.74
CA ALA A 221 17.15 14.72 -19.43
C ALA A 221 16.56 15.31 -20.72
N SER A 222 15.30 15.71 -20.68
CA SER A 222 14.63 16.31 -21.83
C SER A 222 15.02 17.77 -22.03
N GLN A 223 14.83 18.27 -23.24
CA GLN A 223 14.62 19.71 -23.43
C GLN A 223 13.27 20.12 -22.79
N PRO A 224 13.09 21.40 -22.42
CA PRO A 224 11.83 21.87 -21.87
C PRO A 224 10.66 21.73 -22.86
N LEU A 225 9.52 21.23 -22.39
CA LEU A 225 8.23 21.35 -23.07
C LEU A 225 7.58 22.65 -22.67
N LYS A 226 7.39 23.55 -23.66
CA LYS A 226 6.69 24.82 -23.49
C LYS A 226 5.32 24.77 -24.16
N GLY A 227 4.28 25.04 -23.38
CA GLY A 227 2.89 24.97 -23.81
C GLY A 227 2.40 23.54 -24.02
N LYS A 228 1.43 23.38 -24.93
CA LYS A 228 0.81 22.10 -25.26
C LYS A 228 1.75 21.20 -26.04
N GLY A 229 1.76 19.92 -25.72
CA GLY A 229 2.55 18.92 -26.43
C GLY A 229 2.95 17.73 -25.57
N THR A 230 3.90 16.95 -26.07
CA THR A 230 4.36 15.71 -25.43
C THR A 230 5.89 15.63 -25.43
N LEU A 231 6.46 15.29 -24.28
CA LEU A 231 7.82 14.76 -24.18
C LEU A 231 7.74 13.23 -24.29
N GLU A 232 8.64 12.63 -25.05
CA GLU A 232 8.73 11.18 -25.19
C GLU A 232 10.16 10.72 -24.91
N TYR A 233 10.28 9.71 -24.07
CA TYR A 233 11.47 8.90 -23.88
C TYR A 233 11.18 7.48 -24.36
N LYS A 234 12.12 6.93 -25.12
CA LYS A 234 12.23 5.50 -25.42
C LYS A 234 13.65 5.08 -25.14
N ARG A 235 13.83 3.95 -24.47
CA ARG A 235 15.16 3.38 -24.26
C ARG A 235 15.80 3.10 -25.62
N PRO A 236 17.06 3.54 -25.85
CA PRO A 236 17.78 3.29 -27.09
C PRO A 236 18.14 1.81 -27.29
#